data_AF-A0A6B3H4G6-F1
#
_entry.id   AF-A0A6B3H4G6-F1
#
_cell.length_a   1.000
_cell.length_b   1.000
_cell.length_c   1.000
_cell.angle_alpha   90.00
_cell.angle_beta   90.00
_cell.angle_gamma   90.00
#
_symmetry.space_group_name_H-M   'P 1'
#
loop_
_entity.id
_entity.type
_entity.pdbx_description
1 polymer ?
#
loop_
_entity_poly.entity_id
_entity_poly.type
_entity_poly.pdbx_seq_one_letter_code
_entity_poly.pdbx_strand_id
1 'polypeptide(L)'
;MTPERKIPERRSRKARRTRDTLAQAAFELVLDRGLRNVTVEEIAEAADVDRRTFSRYFPSKEAAALDSLRGDGDRINAALLARPAPEPPLLAY
;
A
#
# COMPACT_ATOMS: atom_id res chain seq x y z
N MET A 1 -6.58 -38.40 -16.60
CA MET A 1 -7.01 -37.03 -16.25
C MET A 1 -5.86 -36.34 -15.54
N THR A 2 -5.28 -35.34 -16.20
CA THR A 2 -4.02 -34.66 -15.88
C THR A 2 -4.11 -33.88 -14.56
N PRO A 3 -3.08 -33.84 -13.70
CA PRO A 3 -3.12 -33.07 -12.47
C PRO A 3 -3.09 -31.58 -12.79
N GLU A 4 -4.07 -30.85 -12.26
CA GLU A 4 -4.19 -29.40 -12.36
C GLU A 4 -2.95 -28.70 -11.80
N ARG A 5 -2.34 -27.82 -12.61
CA ARG A 5 -1.15 -27.06 -12.24
C ARG A 5 -1.47 -26.05 -11.12
N LYS A 6 -1.18 -26.39 -9.87
CA LYS A 6 -0.99 -25.41 -8.77
C LYS A 6 0.31 -24.60 -8.98
N ILE A 7 0.34 -23.70 -9.95
CA ILE A 7 1.35 -22.63 -10.03
C ILE A 7 0.75 -21.42 -9.29
N PRO A 8 1.41 -20.88 -8.25
CA PRO A 8 1.09 -21.30 -6.89
C PRO A 8 0.66 -20.13 -5.99
N GLU A 9 -0.42 -20.36 -5.26
CA GLU A 9 -0.96 -19.54 -4.17
C GLU A 9 0.11 -18.95 -3.22
N ARG A 10 1.20 -19.70 -2.95
CA ARG A 10 2.33 -19.25 -2.12
C ARG A 10 3.12 -18.09 -2.76
N ARG A 11 3.34 -18.12 -4.08
CA ARG A 11 4.02 -17.03 -4.80
C ARG A 11 3.14 -15.78 -4.81
N SER A 12 1.83 -15.94 -4.98
CA SER A 12 0.86 -14.83 -4.87
C SER A 12 0.87 -14.20 -3.48
N ARG A 13 0.81 -15.02 -2.41
CA ARG A 13 0.90 -14.52 -1.02
C ARG A 13 2.23 -13.80 -0.73
N LYS A 14 3.36 -14.35 -1.18
CA LYS A 14 4.67 -13.70 -1.00
C LYS A 14 4.73 -12.36 -1.74
N ALA A 15 4.24 -12.31 -2.98
CA ALA A 15 4.22 -11.09 -3.77
C ALA A 15 3.36 -10.01 -3.13
N ARG A 16 2.17 -10.37 -2.61
CA ARG A 16 1.30 -9.45 -1.88
C ARG A 16 1.99 -8.90 -0.62
N ARG A 17 2.59 -9.76 0.20
CA ARG A 17 3.33 -9.33 1.39
C ARG A 17 4.45 -8.34 1.05
N THR A 18 5.23 -8.61 0.01
CA THR A 18 6.28 -7.68 -0.42
C THR A 18 5.70 -6.34 -0.87
N ARG A 19 4.58 -6.36 -1.62
CA ARG A 19 3.88 -5.13 -2.02
C ARG A 19 3.40 -4.33 -0.80
N ASP A 20 2.76 -5.00 0.16
CA ASP A 20 2.22 -4.38 1.38
C ASP A 20 3.35 -3.76 2.23
N THR A 21 4.49 -4.45 2.40
CA THR A 21 5.65 -3.93 3.14
C THR A 21 6.26 -2.70 2.46
N LEU A 22 6.41 -2.72 1.13
CA LEU A 22 6.90 -1.57 0.37
C LEU A 22 5.97 -0.36 0.48
N ALA A 23 4.66 -0.59 0.40
CA ALA A 23 3.65 0.47 0.53
C ALA A 23 3.66 1.09 1.93
N GLN A 24 3.74 0.26 2.97
CA GLN A 24 3.81 0.72 4.36
C GLN A 24 5.07 1.58 4.60
N ALA A 25 6.24 1.09 4.20
CA ALA A 25 7.49 1.83 4.34
C ALA A 25 7.46 3.17 3.59
N ALA A 26 6.91 3.18 2.36
CA ALA A 26 6.73 4.41 1.60
C ALA A 26 5.81 5.41 2.32
N PHE A 27 4.68 4.94 2.83
CA PHE A 27 3.70 5.77 3.52
C PHE A 27 4.29 6.39 4.80
N GLU A 28 4.95 5.59 5.65
CA GLU A 28 5.55 6.05 6.90
C GLU A 28 6.66 7.09 6.67
N LEU A 29 7.59 6.81 5.75
CA LEU A 29 8.66 7.76 5.43
C LEU A 29 8.12 9.07 4.85
N VAL A 30 7.11 8.98 3.96
CA VAL A 30 6.49 10.17 3.36
C VAL A 30 5.71 10.97 4.39
N LEU A 31 5.05 10.32 5.36
CA LEU A 31 4.38 11.00 6.46
C LEU A 31 5.36 11.72 7.38
N ASP A 32 6.49 11.08 7.72
CA ASP A 32 7.48 11.62 8.65
C ASP A 32 8.28 12.78 8.03
N ARG A 33 8.74 12.61 6.79
CA ARG A 33 9.73 13.52 6.17
C ARG A 33 9.17 14.35 5.03
N GLY A 34 7.96 14.03 4.56
CA GLY A 34 7.36 14.62 3.37
C GLY A 34 7.83 13.98 2.07
N LEU A 35 6.94 13.95 1.08
CA LEU A 35 7.14 13.24 -0.19
C LEU A 35 8.42 13.61 -0.96
N ARG A 36 8.82 14.89 -0.91
CA ARG A 36 10.00 15.38 -1.63
C ARG A 36 11.31 14.90 -1.02
N ASN A 37 11.32 14.58 0.26
CA ASN A 37 12.53 14.24 1.02
C ASN A 37 12.78 12.73 1.13
N VAL A 38 11.94 11.91 0.49
CA VAL A 38 12.05 10.44 0.50
C VAL A 38 12.47 9.94 -0.88
N THR A 39 13.40 9.00 -0.93
CA THR A 39 13.89 8.34 -2.14
C THR A 39 13.36 6.91 -2.28
N VAL A 40 13.44 6.35 -3.49
CA VAL A 40 13.07 4.95 -3.73
C VAL A 40 14.03 4.00 -3.01
N GLU A 41 15.30 4.38 -2.91
CA GLU A 41 16.35 3.67 -2.21
C GLU A 41 16.04 3.51 -0.73
N GLU A 42 15.70 4.60 -0.04
CA GLU A 42 15.35 4.56 1.40
C GLU A 42 14.12 3.69 1.66
N ILE A 43 13.12 3.74 0.77
CA ILE A 43 11.93 2.89 0.88
C ILE A 43 12.29 1.42 0.70
N ALA A 44 13.11 1.11 -0.30
CA ALA A 44 13.54 -0.26 -0.57
C ALA A 44 14.37 -0.81 0.60
N GLU A 45 15.28 -0.01 1.15
CA GLU A 45 16.07 -0.33 2.34
C GLU A 45 15.19 -0.58 3.56
N ALA A 46 14.24 0.32 3.85
CA ALA A 46 13.29 0.15 4.96
C ALA A 46 12.40 -1.10 4.81
N ALA A 47 12.17 -1.55 3.58
CA ALA A 47 11.40 -2.75 3.25
C ALA A 47 12.27 -4.03 3.12
N ASP A 48 13.58 -3.95 3.38
CA ASP A 48 14.55 -5.05 3.23
C ASP A 48 14.53 -5.67 1.81
N VAL A 49 14.50 -4.83 0.79
CA VAL A 49 14.56 -5.23 -0.62
C VAL A 49 15.46 -4.30 -1.43
N ASP A 50 15.83 -4.73 -2.64
CA ASP A 50 16.56 -3.90 -3.58
C ASP A 50 15.64 -2.97 -4.40
N ARG A 51 16.21 -1.90 -4.99
CA ARG A 51 15.49 -0.96 -5.86
C ARG A 51 14.81 -1.64 -7.06
N ARG A 52 15.40 -2.67 -7.66
CA ARG A 52 14.80 -3.40 -8.78
C ARG A 52 13.54 -4.16 -8.32
N THR A 53 13.54 -4.69 -7.10
CA THR A 53 12.36 -5.29 -6.47
C THR A 53 11.30 -4.24 -6.22
N PHE A 54 11.65 -3.05 -5.71
CA PHE A 54 10.70 -1.93 -5.61
C PHE A 54 10.06 -1.61 -6.98
N SER A 55 10.88 -1.35 -8.00
CA SER A 55 10.41 -0.97 -9.34
C SER A 55 9.57 -2.05 -10.02
N ARG A 56 9.67 -3.31 -9.59
CA ARG A 56 8.79 -4.39 -10.05
C ARG A 56 7.35 -4.25 -9.54
N TYR A 57 7.15 -3.68 -8.35
CA TYR A 57 5.82 -3.51 -7.74
C TYR A 57 5.22 -2.12 -7.99
N PHE A 58 6.06 -1.08 -8.00
CA PHE A 58 5.62 0.30 -8.07
C PHE A 58 6.38 1.11 -9.12
N PRO A 59 5.67 1.93 -9.93
CA PRO A 59 6.29 2.81 -10.91
C PRO A 59 6.97 4.03 -10.26
N SER A 60 6.57 4.41 -9.05
CA SER A 60 7.13 5.55 -8.33
C SER A 60 6.87 5.47 -6.81
N LYS A 61 7.55 6.32 -6.03
CA LYS A 61 7.35 6.46 -4.58
C LYS A 61 5.95 6.98 -4.23
N GLU A 62 5.38 7.84 -5.07
CA GLU A 62 4.02 8.35 -4.95
C GLU A 62 3.01 7.21 -5.09
N ALA A 63 3.20 6.35 -6.09
CA ALA A 63 2.33 5.20 -6.29
C ALA A 63 2.39 4.22 -5.11
N ALA A 64 3.58 4.03 -4.51
CA ALA A 64 3.75 3.20 -3.32
C ALA A 64 3.09 3.82 -2.07
N ALA A 65 3.33 5.10 -1.81
CA ALA A 65 2.78 5.80 -0.65
C ALA A 65 1.24 5.93 -0.71
N LEU A 66 0.65 5.92 -1.90
CA LEU A 66 -0.80 5.95 -2.09
C LEU A 66 -1.45 4.55 -2.18
N ASP A 67 -0.67 3.46 -2.18
CA ASP A 67 -1.22 2.10 -2.34
C ASP A 67 -2.06 1.69 -1.12
N SER A 68 -1.62 2.03 0.10
CA SER A 68 -2.37 1.83 1.34
C SER A 68 -3.69 2.60 1.33
N LEU A 69 -3.68 3.85 0.87
CA LEU A 69 -4.87 4.70 0.75
C LEU A 69 -5.93 4.13 -0.23
N ARG A 70 -5.53 3.36 -1.25
CA ARG A 70 -6.50 2.69 -2.12
C ARG A 70 -7.26 1.59 -1.40
N GLY A 71 -6.59 0.84 -0.52
CA GLY A 71 -7.26 -0.16 0.33
C GLY A 71 -8.10 0.48 1.44
N ASP A 72 -7.60 1.56 2.04
CA ASP A 72 -8.32 2.28 3.08
C ASP A 72 -9.52 3.06 2.53
N GLY A 73 -9.50 3.49 1.27
CA GLY A 73 -10.59 4.23 0.64
C GLY A 73 -11.94 3.51 0.74
N ASP A 74 -11.99 2.21 0.45
CA ASP A 74 -13.22 1.42 0.58
C ASP A 74 -13.68 1.29 2.04
N ARG A 75 -12.72 1.14 2.96
CA ARG A 75 -13.00 1.06 4.40
C ARG A 75 -13.51 2.39 4.95
N ILE A 76 -12.88 3.49 4.56
CA ILE A 76 -13.28 4.86 4.91
C ILE A 76 -14.66 5.15 4.33
N ASN A 77 -14.89 4.84 3.05
CA ASN A 77 -16.19 5.01 2.41
C ASN A 77 -17.29 4.19 3.12
N ALA A 78 -17.01 2.93 3.46
CA ALA A 78 -17.96 2.11 4.22
C ALA A 78 -18.24 2.70 5.61
N ALA A 79 -17.22 3.20 6.30
CA ALA A 79 -17.38 3.85 7.59
C ALA A 79 -18.20 5.15 7.49
N LEU A 80 -17.99 5.95 6.43
CA LEU A 80 -18.74 7.17 6.17
C LEU A 80 -20.21 6.87 5.82
N LEU A 81 -20.47 5.85 5.00
CA LEU A 81 -21.84 5.42 4.65
C LEU A 81 -22.62 4.88 5.84
N ALA A 82 -21.93 4.33 6.85
CA ALA A 82 -22.56 3.85 8.08
C ALA A 82 -22.94 4.98 9.06
N ARG A 83 -22.54 6.24 8.81
CA ARG A 83 -22.88 7.36 9.70
C ARG A 83 -24.33 7.82 9.50
N PRO A 84 -25.00 8.30 10.56
CA PRO A 84 -26.36 8.85 10.45
C PRO A 84 -26.41 10.08 9.53
N ALA A 85 -27.42 10.15 8.65
CA ALA A 85 -27.62 11.27 7.72
C ALA A 85 -27.66 12.70 8.33
N PRO A 86 -28.15 12.94 9.57
CA PRO A 86 -28.16 14.30 10.12
C PRO A 86 -26.81 14.76 10.67
N GLU A 87 -25.76 13.93 10.64
CA GLU A 87 -24.44 14.31 11.14
C GLU A 87 -23.70 15.23 10.15
N PRO A 88 -23.37 16.49 10.52
CA PRO A 88 -22.65 17.41 9.64
C PRO A 88 -21.21 16.92 9.38
N PRO A 89 -20.73 16.86 8.12
CA PRO A 89 -19.40 16.32 7.79
C PRO A 89 -18.22 17.01 8.48
N LEU A 90 -18.40 18.26 8.94
CA LEU A 90 -17.35 19.13 9.47
C LEU A 90 -17.24 19.17 11.01
N LEU A 91 -18.17 18.55 11.75
CA LEU A 91 -18.08 18.45 13.23
C LEU A 91 -17.52 17.10 13.71
N ALA A 92 -17.10 16.24 12.78
CA ALA A 92 -16.64 14.89 13.04
C ALA A 92 -15.10 14.73 13.07
N TYR A 93 -14.35 15.83 13.12
CA TYR A 93 -12.88 15.83 13.18
C TYR A 93 -12.37 16.31 14.53
#